data_AF-A0A535Z2B1-F1
#
_entry.id   AF-A0A535Z2B1-F1
#
_cell.length_a   1.000
_cell.length_b   1.000
_cell.length_c   1.000
_cell.angle_alpha   90.00
_cell.angle_beta   90.00
_cell.angle_gamma   90.00
#
_symmetry.space_group_name_H-M   'P 1'
#
loop_
_entity.id
_entity.type
_entity.pdbx_description
1 polymer ?
#
loop_
_entity_poly.entity_id
_entity_poly.type
_entity_poly.pdbx_seq_one_letter_code
_entity_poly.pdbx_strand_id
1 'polypeptide(L)'
;MDPMSRMTIPDVLKGLEAQTARRFQVSDFVPVPCCMPTCNFVTYALLSGDSVTPITRLVDVQGHLDYLKNKTLATFDAEILATLERLWSSSATVGSEAAAADVHRTLAGPTPSCPACHAGLPLSGHRSTDLARHVFMVNTRDFMDPWTFNVKNVMKCCVEFLVPDGRMIPFCAYNSAGYRKRVMADLHATVRSTRGVRATLR
;
A
#
# COMPACT_ATOMS: atom_id res chain seq x y z
N MET A 1 2.10 17.01 -20.84
CA MET A 1 2.71 17.00 -19.49
C MET A 1 4.20 17.16 -19.70
N ASP A 2 4.81 18.17 -19.10
CA ASP A 2 6.26 18.34 -19.09
C ASP A 2 6.88 17.30 -18.13
N PRO A 3 7.85 16.46 -18.56
CA PRO A 3 8.51 15.51 -17.68
C PRO A 3 9.29 16.19 -16.54
N MET A 4 9.67 17.46 -16.69
CA MET A 4 10.43 18.19 -15.66
C MET A 4 9.56 18.76 -14.55
N SER A 5 8.25 18.88 -14.76
CA SER A 5 7.30 19.43 -13.79
C SER A 5 6.62 18.34 -12.96
N ARG A 6 7.25 17.17 -12.81
CA ARG A 6 6.63 15.98 -12.20
C ARG A 6 6.84 15.93 -10.71
N MET A 7 5.82 15.45 -10.02
CA MET A 7 5.90 15.13 -8.61
C MET A 7 6.25 13.64 -8.46
N THR A 8 7.29 13.36 -7.70
CA THR A 8 7.72 11.99 -7.37
C THR A 8 7.17 11.57 -6.01
N ILE A 9 7.25 10.27 -5.67
CA ILE A 9 6.91 9.80 -4.32
C ILE A 9 7.71 10.57 -3.24
N PRO A 10 9.04 10.74 -3.36
CA PRO A 10 9.80 11.58 -2.43
C PRO A 10 9.26 13.01 -2.28
N ASP A 11 8.79 13.63 -3.36
CA ASP A 11 8.21 14.99 -3.30
C ASP A 11 6.88 15.00 -2.55
N VAL A 12 6.02 14.00 -2.79
CA VAL A 12 4.77 13.80 -2.03
C VAL A 12 5.06 13.60 -0.56
N LEU A 13 6.03 12.74 -0.22
CA LEU A 13 6.36 12.43 1.17
C LEU A 13 6.98 13.63 1.90
N LYS A 14 7.87 14.39 1.24
CA LYS A 14 8.40 15.66 1.78
C LYS A 14 7.29 16.68 1.99
N GLY A 15 6.35 16.77 1.04
CA GLY A 15 5.18 17.63 1.14
C GLY A 15 4.26 17.23 2.31
N LEU A 16 4.03 15.94 2.51
CA LEU A 16 3.27 15.40 3.65
C LEU A 16 3.97 15.70 4.97
N GLU A 17 5.29 15.49 5.06
CA GLU A 17 6.07 15.79 6.25
C GLU A 17 5.97 17.26 6.65
N ALA A 18 6.09 18.18 5.68
CA ALA A 18 5.93 19.61 5.91
C ALA A 18 4.49 19.96 6.35
N GLN A 19 3.48 19.48 5.62
CA GLN A 19 2.06 19.78 5.90
C GLN A 19 1.58 19.24 7.24
N THR A 20 2.15 18.13 7.70
CA THR A 20 1.75 17.47 8.95
C THR A 20 2.58 17.89 10.15
N ALA A 21 3.43 18.92 10.02
CA ALA A 21 4.37 19.35 11.05
C ALA A 21 5.21 18.18 11.60
N ARG A 22 5.72 17.34 10.69
CA ARG A 22 6.54 16.14 10.98
C ARG A 22 5.84 15.03 11.76
N ARG A 23 4.50 15.04 11.88
CA ARG A 23 3.74 13.90 12.43
C ARG A 23 4.04 12.63 11.61
N PHE A 24 4.05 12.75 10.29
CA PHE A 24 4.66 11.77 9.39
C PHE A 24 6.00 12.32 8.88
N GLN A 25 7.01 11.47 8.80
CA GLN A 25 8.31 11.77 8.22
C GLN A 25 8.57 10.82 7.05
N VAL A 26 9.41 11.21 6.09
CA VAL A 26 9.77 10.36 4.95
C VAL A 26 10.30 8.99 5.41
N SER A 27 11.04 8.95 6.53
CA SER A 27 11.59 7.73 7.12
C SER A 27 10.54 6.77 7.70
N ASP A 28 9.30 7.22 7.88
CA ASP A 28 8.22 6.36 8.40
C ASP A 28 7.59 5.47 7.32
N PHE A 29 7.98 5.65 6.06
CA PHE A 29 7.41 4.94 4.92
C PHE A 29 8.32 3.81 4.46
N VAL A 30 7.73 2.63 4.26
CA VAL A 30 8.46 1.43 3.84
C VAL A 30 7.95 0.93 2.49
N PRO A 31 8.82 0.37 1.64
CA PRO A 31 8.40 -0.16 0.34
C PRO A 31 7.55 -1.42 0.53
N VAL A 32 6.48 -1.53 -0.26
CA VAL A 32 5.60 -2.70 -0.25
C VAL A 32 6.26 -3.88 -1.00
N PRO A 33 6.32 -5.10 -0.43
CA PRO A 33 7.07 -6.21 -1.01
C PRO A 33 6.42 -6.86 -2.25
N CYS A 34 5.12 -6.64 -2.49
CA CYS A 34 4.41 -7.31 -3.58
C CYS A 34 4.67 -6.70 -4.97
N CYS A 35 5.09 -5.44 -5.05
CA CYS A 35 5.38 -4.75 -6.32
C CYS A 35 6.84 -4.30 -6.39
N MET A 36 7.22 -3.62 -7.48
CA MET A 36 8.57 -3.02 -7.55
C MET A 36 8.79 -2.08 -6.35
N PRO A 37 9.95 -2.11 -5.66
CA PRO A 37 10.19 -1.31 -4.46
C PRO A 37 10.07 0.21 -4.65
N THR A 38 10.18 0.69 -5.88
CA THR A 38 10.03 2.12 -6.21
C THR A 38 8.57 2.53 -6.51
N CYS A 39 7.65 1.58 -6.61
CA CYS A 39 6.29 1.80 -7.07
C CYS A 39 5.32 2.15 -5.93
N ASN A 40 5.58 1.67 -4.72
CA ASN A 40 4.63 1.79 -3.62
C ASN A 40 5.32 1.83 -2.26
N PHE A 41 4.97 2.84 -1.48
CA PHE A 41 5.42 3.00 -0.11
C PHE A 41 4.23 3.19 0.81
N VAL A 42 4.33 2.70 2.03
CA VAL A 42 3.22 2.68 2.97
C VAL A 42 3.72 2.90 4.39
N THR A 43 2.86 3.48 5.22
CA THR A 43 3.03 3.48 6.67
C THR A 43 1.68 3.23 7.34
N TYR A 44 1.73 2.67 8.53
CA TYR A 44 0.59 2.54 9.42
C TYR A 44 0.86 3.39 10.66
N ALA A 45 -0.14 4.12 11.11
CA ALA A 45 -0.10 4.95 12.29
C ALA A 45 -1.20 4.54 13.27
N LEU A 46 -0.84 4.59 14.54
CA LEU A 46 -1.76 4.52 15.65
C LEU A 46 -2.23 5.92 16.01
N LEU A 47 -3.55 6.09 16.10
CA LEU A 47 -4.23 7.31 16.50
C LEU A 47 -4.61 7.21 17.98
N SER A 48 -4.29 8.21 18.79
CA SER A 48 -4.76 8.29 20.18
C SER A 48 -4.99 9.75 20.55
N GLY A 49 -6.26 10.16 20.63
CA GLY A 49 -6.63 11.57 20.67
C GLY A 49 -6.03 12.32 19.48
N ASP A 50 -5.27 13.39 19.77
CA ASP A 50 -4.56 14.18 18.75
C ASP A 50 -3.17 13.64 18.37
N SER A 51 -2.75 12.53 18.99
CA SER A 51 -1.45 11.91 18.70
C SER A 51 -1.54 10.96 17.50
N VAL A 52 -0.52 11.03 16.65
CA VAL A 52 -0.34 10.17 15.49
C VAL A 52 1.04 9.55 15.60
N THR A 53 1.09 8.23 15.79
CA THR A 53 2.36 7.51 15.96
C THR A 53 2.52 6.49 14.84
N PRO A 54 3.40 6.74 13.84
CA PRO A 54 3.79 5.73 12.86
C PRO A 54 4.42 4.50 13.55
N ILE A 55 3.99 3.31 13.16
CA ILE A 55 4.40 2.04 13.76
C ILE A 55 5.90 1.77 13.54
N THR A 56 6.46 2.30 12.45
CA THR A 56 7.90 2.25 12.14
C THR A 56 8.79 2.96 13.17
N ARG A 57 8.21 3.79 14.06
CA ARG A 57 8.94 4.41 15.18
C ARG A 57 8.94 3.56 16.44
N LEU A 58 8.07 2.55 16.48
CA LEU A 58 7.90 1.64 17.60
C LEU A 58 8.65 0.32 17.37
N VAL A 59 8.83 -0.06 16.11
CA VAL A 59 9.51 -1.29 15.69
C VAL A 59 10.57 -0.96 14.65
N ASP A 60 11.74 -1.57 14.77
CA ASP A 60 12.76 -1.50 13.72
C ASP A 60 12.31 -2.34 12.51
N VAL A 61 11.59 -1.72 11.59
CA VAL A 61 11.04 -2.40 10.42
C VAL A 61 12.10 -2.66 9.34
N GLN A 62 13.02 -1.71 9.15
CA GLN A 62 13.97 -1.75 8.05
C GLN A 62 14.96 -2.89 8.22
N GLY A 63 15.45 -3.13 9.45
CA GLY A 63 16.30 -4.27 9.76
C GLY A 63 15.64 -5.63 9.43
N HIS A 64 14.32 -5.71 9.53
CA HIS A 64 13.55 -6.93 9.28
C HIS A 64 13.22 -7.13 7.79
N LEU A 65 12.88 -6.06 7.06
CA LEU A 65 12.57 -6.14 5.62
C LEU A 65 13.79 -6.34 4.74
N ASP A 66 14.95 -5.77 5.09
CA ASP A 66 16.18 -5.93 4.29
C ASP A 66 16.79 -7.34 4.42
N TYR A 67 16.51 -8.04 5.53
CA TYR A 67 16.94 -9.43 5.74
C TYR A 67 16.17 -10.42 4.84
N LEU A 68 14.89 -10.15 4.57
CA LEU A 68 14.04 -10.92 3.65
C LEU A 68 14.52 -10.82 2.19
N LYS A 69 15.08 -9.68 1.79
CA LYS A 69 15.55 -9.47 0.41
C LYS A 69 16.79 -10.30 0.06
N ASN A 70 17.56 -10.79 1.05
CA ASN A 70 18.92 -11.26 0.83
C ASN A 70 19.33 -12.61 1.48
N LYS A 71 18.43 -13.46 2.00
CA LYS A 71 18.83 -14.80 2.49
C LYS A 71 17.79 -15.93 2.32
N THR A 72 18.32 -17.14 2.11
CA THR A 72 17.67 -18.46 2.02
C THR A 72 17.50 -19.18 3.38
N LEU A 73 17.75 -18.53 4.54
CA LEU A 73 17.71 -19.20 5.85
C LEU A 73 16.99 -18.39 6.95
N ALA A 74 16.21 -19.14 7.73
CA ALA A 74 15.20 -18.75 8.72
C ALA A 74 15.77 -18.49 10.12
N THR A 75 16.38 -17.33 10.36
CA THR A 75 16.94 -17.00 11.70
C THR A 75 16.30 -15.78 12.36
N PHE A 76 15.15 -15.34 11.85
CA PHE A 76 14.28 -14.41 12.58
C PHE A 76 12.99 -15.12 12.95
N ASP A 77 12.25 -14.52 13.89
CA ASP A 77 10.87 -14.89 14.17
C ASP A 77 10.04 -14.70 12.89
N ALA A 78 9.90 -15.80 12.14
CA ALA A 78 9.21 -15.84 10.86
C ALA A 78 7.76 -15.34 11.00
N GLU A 79 7.20 -15.40 12.21
CA GLU A 79 5.87 -14.89 12.52
C GLU A 79 5.81 -13.36 12.45
N ILE A 80 6.82 -12.67 12.98
CA ILE A 80 6.92 -11.21 12.91
C ILE A 80 7.07 -10.79 11.45
N LEU A 81 7.98 -11.42 10.70
CA LEU A 81 8.18 -11.11 9.27
C LEU A 81 6.93 -11.33 8.44
N ALA A 82 6.25 -12.46 8.61
CA ALA A 82 4.99 -12.72 7.93
C ALA A 82 3.90 -11.71 8.32
N THR A 83 3.90 -11.23 9.57
CA THR A 83 2.98 -10.18 10.03
C THR A 83 3.29 -8.84 9.36
N LEU A 84 4.57 -8.47 9.28
CA LEU A 84 5.04 -7.27 8.62
C LEU A 84 4.74 -7.27 7.11
N GLU A 85 4.96 -8.41 6.45
CA GLU A 85 4.61 -8.60 5.04
C GLU A 85 3.11 -8.44 4.79
N ARG A 86 2.27 -8.99 5.68
CA ARG A 86 0.82 -8.82 5.60
C ARG A 86 0.42 -7.37 5.83
N LEU A 87 0.99 -6.72 6.84
CA LEU A 87 0.66 -5.34 7.17
C LEU A 87 1.00 -4.40 6.01
N TRP A 88 2.19 -4.51 5.40
CA TRP A 88 2.57 -3.65 4.29
C TRP A 88 2.28 -4.23 2.91
N SER A 89 1.43 -5.25 2.81
CA SER A 89 0.88 -5.67 1.53
C SER A 89 -0.11 -4.63 1.02
N SER A 90 -0.20 -4.45 -0.31
CA SER A 90 -1.23 -3.59 -0.92
C SER A 90 -2.67 -4.10 -0.73
N SER A 91 -2.84 -5.35 -0.27
CA SER A 91 -4.13 -5.97 0.02
C SER A 91 -4.59 -5.80 1.48
N ALA A 92 -3.78 -5.18 2.33
CA ALA A 92 -4.06 -5.04 3.75
C ALA A 92 -5.25 -4.08 3.99
N THR A 93 -6.24 -4.54 4.75
CA THR A 93 -7.46 -3.78 5.03
C THR A 93 -7.26 -2.88 6.25
N VAL A 94 -7.10 -1.58 5.99
CA VAL A 94 -6.92 -0.54 7.02
C VAL A 94 -8.11 -0.52 7.97
N GLY A 95 -7.83 -0.35 9.27
CA GLY A 95 -8.87 -0.26 10.29
C GLY A 95 -9.68 -1.55 10.50
N SER A 96 -9.26 -2.68 9.91
CA SER A 96 -9.85 -3.98 10.17
C SER A 96 -9.28 -4.60 11.46
N GLU A 97 -10.02 -5.54 12.05
CA GLU A 97 -9.52 -6.33 13.18
C GLU A 97 -8.26 -7.13 12.82
N ALA A 98 -8.14 -7.58 11.57
CA ALA A 98 -6.98 -8.31 11.08
C ALA A 98 -5.73 -7.43 11.04
N ALA A 99 -5.83 -6.24 10.44
CA ALA A 99 -4.73 -5.27 10.43
C ALA A 99 -4.38 -4.82 11.85
N ALA A 100 -5.37 -4.62 12.71
CA ALA A 100 -5.13 -4.30 14.11
C ALA A 100 -4.42 -5.44 14.86
N ALA A 101 -4.79 -6.70 14.60
CA ALA A 101 -4.11 -7.86 15.16
C ALA A 101 -2.67 -8.01 14.64
N ASP A 102 -2.44 -7.71 13.36
CA ASP A 102 -1.09 -7.66 12.78
C ASP A 102 -0.26 -6.57 13.49
N VAL A 103 -0.78 -5.35 13.63
CA VAL A 103 -0.14 -4.26 14.38
C VAL A 103 0.13 -4.64 15.82
N HIS A 104 -0.85 -5.25 16.50
CA HIS A 104 -0.73 -5.67 17.89
C HIS A 104 0.39 -6.70 18.08
N ARG A 105 0.45 -7.75 17.24
CA ARG A 105 1.53 -8.75 17.29
C ARG A 105 2.90 -8.15 17.03
N THR A 106 3.00 -7.26 16.05
CA THR A 106 4.25 -6.52 15.76
C THR A 106 4.72 -5.69 16.95
N LEU A 107 3.80 -5.21 17.79
CA LEU A 107 4.06 -4.32 18.92
C LEU A 107 4.03 -5.00 20.29
N ALA A 108 3.75 -6.32 20.39
CA ALA A 108 3.48 -7.04 21.64
C ALA A 108 4.68 -7.20 22.60
N GLY A 109 5.72 -6.37 22.47
CA GLY A 109 6.87 -6.32 23.37
C GLY A 109 6.53 -5.81 24.78
N PRO A 110 7.44 -5.97 25.77
CA PRO A 110 7.14 -5.85 27.19
C PRO A 110 6.91 -4.42 27.73
N THR A 111 6.75 -3.39 26.89
CA THR A 111 6.68 -2.00 27.36
C THR A 111 5.24 -1.45 27.36
N PRO A 112 4.66 -1.13 28.54
CA PRO A 112 3.30 -0.59 28.65
C PRO A 112 3.18 0.90 28.26
N SER A 113 4.30 1.56 27.95
CA SER A 113 4.35 2.90 27.36
C SER A 113 5.52 2.97 26.40
N CYS A 114 5.29 3.46 25.17
CA CYS A 114 6.39 3.65 24.23
C CYS A 114 7.27 4.82 24.70
N PRO A 115 8.59 4.63 24.92
CA PRO A 115 9.50 5.72 25.29
C PRO A 115 9.69 6.76 24.16
N ALA A 116 9.45 6.39 22.90
CA ALA A 116 9.61 7.30 21.75
C ALA A 116 8.46 8.31 21.60
N CYS A 117 7.23 7.95 21.97
CA CYS A 117 6.07 8.85 21.83
C CYS A 117 5.33 9.14 23.13
N HIS A 118 5.70 8.48 24.25
CA HIS A 118 5.01 8.56 25.55
C HIS A 118 3.51 8.28 25.47
N ALA A 119 3.03 7.82 24.31
CA ALA A 119 1.66 7.36 24.16
C ALA A 119 1.54 6.14 25.07
N GLY A 120 0.78 6.32 26.15
CA GLY A 120 0.17 5.22 26.87
C GLY A 120 -0.81 4.57 25.92
N LEU A 121 -0.30 3.73 25.02
CA LEU A 121 -1.08 2.75 24.31
C LEU A 121 -0.99 1.52 25.20
N PRO A 122 -1.95 1.27 26.12
CA PRO A 122 -1.98 0.02 26.87
C PRO A 122 -2.42 -1.07 25.89
N LEU A 123 -1.56 -1.41 24.93
CA LEU A 123 -1.81 -2.44 23.92
C LEU A 123 -2.08 -3.79 24.60
N SER A 124 -1.52 -4.00 25.80
CA SER A 124 -1.82 -5.15 26.66
C SER A 124 -3.24 -5.18 27.22
N GLY A 125 -3.94 -4.04 27.30
CA GLY A 125 -5.32 -3.92 27.78
C GLY A 125 -6.37 -3.80 26.69
N HIS A 126 -5.98 -3.57 25.44
CA HIS A 126 -6.89 -3.41 24.30
C HIS A 126 -7.00 -4.70 23.49
N ARG A 127 -8.23 -5.07 23.13
CA ARG A 127 -8.46 -6.12 22.13
C ARG A 127 -8.15 -5.56 20.73
N SER A 128 -7.83 -6.43 19.77
CA SER A 128 -7.65 -6.04 18.36
C SER A 128 -8.82 -5.21 17.82
N THR A 129 -10.04 -5.51 18.29
CA THR A 129 -11.28 -4.79 17.98
C THR A 129 -11.26 -3.32 18.39
N ASP A 130 -10.58 -2.98 19.49
CA ASP A 130 -10.46 -1.60 19.96
C ASP A 130 -9.37 -0.84 19.21
N LEU A 131 -8.30 -1.54 18.86
CA LEU A 131 -7.19 -0.98 18.11
C LEU A 131 -7.56 -0.69 16.65
N ALA A 132 -8.45 -1.48 16.05
CA ALA A 132 -8.94 -1.30 14.68
C ALA A 132 -9.45 0.12 14.41
N ARG A 133 -10.13 0.75 15.37
CA ARG A 133 -10.62 2.14 15.25
C ARG A 133 -9.52 3.20 15.23
N HIS A 134 -8.31 2.81 15.63
CA HIS A 134 -7.16 3.68 15.83
C HIS A 134 -6.04 3.40 14.82
N VAL A 135 -6.22 2.48 13.87
CA VAL A 135 -5.24 2.18 12.83
C VAL A 135 -5.54 2.97 11.57
N PHE A 136 -4.61 3.85 11.19
CA PHE A 136 -4.67 4.63 9.97
C PHE A 136 -3.50 4.27 9.05
N MET A 137 -3.74 4.14 7.75
CA MET A 137 -2.69 3.85 6.77
C MET A 137 -2.56 4.99 5.79
N VAL A 138 -1.31 5.38 5.51
CA VAL A 138 -0.99 6.24 4.37
C VAL A 138 -0.25 5.39 3.35
N ASN A 139 -0.79 5.32 2.14
CA ASN A 139 -0.19 4.61 1.01
C ASN A 139 0.09 5.60 -0.13
N THR A 140 1.32 5.60 -0.64
CA THR A 140 1.73 6.39 -1.80
C THR A 140 2.16 5.47 -2.91
N ARG A 141 1.48 5.58 -4.05
CA ARG A 141 1.72 4.76 -5.23
C ARG A 141 2.01 5.62 -6.45
N ASP A 142 3.04 5.23 -7.20
CA ASP A 142 3.38 5.83 -8.47
C ASP A 142 2.77 5.03 -9.63
N PHE A 143 2.20 5.73 -10.60
CA PHE A 143 1.67 5.15 -11.83
C PHE A 143 2.47 5.66 -13.02
N MET A 144 3.14 4.74 -13.71
CA MET A 144 4.03 5.06 -14.82
C MET A 144 3.30 5.65 -16.02
N ASP A 145 3.97 6.60 -16.65
CA ASP A 145 3.56 7.28 -17.86
C ASP A 145 4.53 6.93 -19.02
N PRO A 146 4.33 7.45 -20.25
CA PRO A 146 5.17 7.10 -21.39
C PRO A 146 6.68 7.34 -21.22
N TRP A 147 7.10 8.28 -20.37
CA TRP A 147 8.53 8.59 -20.17
C TRP A 147 9.17 7.76 -19.05
N THR A 148 8.37 7.25 -18.11
CA THR A 148 8.83 6.43 -16.97
C THR A 148 8.47 4.96 -17.12
N PHE A 149 7.86 4.58 -18.24
CA PHE A 149 7.32 3.25 -18.47
C PHE A 149 8.40 2.17 -18.40
N ASN A 150 8.23 1.22 -17.47
CA ASN A 150 9.16 0.13 -17.25
C ASN A 150 8.41 -1.20 -17.26
N VAL A 151 8.79 -2.08 -18.20
CA VAL A 151 8.16 -3.40 -18.36
C VAL A 151 8.35 -4.28 -17.11
N LYS A 152 9.50 -4.21 -16.42
CA LYS A 152 9.70 -4.98 -15.17
C LYS A 152 8.73 -4.56 -14.07
N ASN A 153 8.40 -3.28 -13.97
CA ASN A 153 7.39 -2.78 -13.03
C ASN A 153 5.99 -3.28 -13.42
N VAL A 154 5.68 -3.31 -14.72
CA VAL A 154 4.42 -3.88 -15.23
C VAL A 154 4.27 -5.36 -14.87
N MET A 155 5.34 -6.14 -15.03
CA MET A 155 5.34 -7.59 -14.73
C MET A 155 5.15 -7.91 -13.24
N LYS A 156 5.38 -6.95 -12.34
CA LYS A 156 5.16 -7.07 -10.88
C LYS A 156 4.05 -6.14 -10.38
N CYS A 157 3.13 -5.73 -11.26
CA CYS A 157 2.06 -4.83 -10.86
C CYS A 157 0.99 -5.61 -10.09
N CYS A 158 0.54 -5.08 -8.95
CA CYS A 158 -0.56 -5.64 -8.17
C CYS A 158 -1.86 -4.81 -8.29
N VAL A 159 -1.93 -3.91 -9.28
CA VAL A 159 -3.13 -3.15 -9.63
C VAL A 159 -3.46 -3.41 -11.08
N GLU A 160 -4.58 -4.06 -11.32
CA GLU A 160 -4.91 -4.59 -12.64
C GLU A 160 -6.38 -4.33 -12.96
N PHE A 161 -6.66 -4.17 -14.25
CA PHE A 161 -8.02 -4.16 -14.78
C PHE A 161 -8.36 -5.56 -15.25
N LEU A 162 -9.41 -6.15 -14.69
CA LEU A 162 -10.05 -7.33 -15.26
C LEU A 162 -10.89 -6.87 -16.46
N VAL A 163 -10.62 -7.43 -17.63
CA VAL A 163 -11.36 -7.13 -18.86
C VAL A 163 -12.28 -8.29 -19.24
N PRO A 164 -13.32 -8.07 -20.07
CA PRO A 164 -14.36 -9.09 -20.31
C PRO A 164 -13.87 -10.42 -20.88
N ASP A 165 -12.73 -10.42 -21.59
CA ASP A 165 -12.12 -11.65 -22.11
C ASP A 165 -11.30 -12.43 -21.06
N GLY A 166 -11.40 -12.03 -19.78
CA GLY A 166 -10.78 -12.70 -18.65
C GLY A 166 -9.32 -12.31 -18.41
N ARG A 167 -8.70 -11.48 -19.27
CA ARG A 167 -7.35 -11.00 -19.02
C ARG A 167 -7.31 -10.01 -17.85
N MET A 168 -6.23 -10.07 -17.08
CA MET A 168 -5.87 -9.04 -16.12
C MET A 168 -4.77 -8.17 -16.74
N ILE A 169 -5.04 -6.88 -16.89
CA ILE A 169 -4.12 -5.94 -17.53
C ILE A 169 -3.58 -4.99 -16.46
N PRO A 170 -2.26 -4.96 -16.18
CA PRO A 170 -1.65 -4.03 -15.25
C PRO A 170 -2.05 -2.58 -15.51
N PHE A 171 -2.31 -1.81 -14.45
CA PHE A 171 -2.85 -0.45 -14.53
C PHE A 171 -2.04 0.46 -15.46
N CYS A 172 -0.71 0.45 -15.32
CA CYS A 172 0.17 1.28 -16.14
C CYS A 172 0.15 0.83 -17.60
N ALA A 173 0.14 -0.49 -17.87
CA ALA A 173 0.03 -0.99 -19.24
C ALA A 173 -1.34 -0.64 -19.85
N TYR A 174 -2.41 -0.75 -19.06
CA TYR A 174 -3.75 -0.36 -19.45
C TYR A 174 -3.79 1.09 -19.94
N ASN A 175 -3.30 2.02 -19.12
CA ASN A 175 -3.40 3.46 -19.41
C ASN A 175 -2.32 3.98 -20.38
N SER A 176 -1.10 3.44 -20.35
CA SER A 176 0.05 4.02 -21.06
C SER A 176 0.50 3.22 -22.29
N ALA A 177 0.17 1.92 -22.40
CA ALA A 177 0.60 1.05 -23.51
C ALA A 177 -0.52 0.75 -24.53
N GLY A 178 -1.55 1.60 -24.60
CA GLY A 178 -2.60 1.53 -25.62
C GLY A 178 -3.69 0.47 -25.39
N TYR A 179 -3.59 -0.36 -24.34
CA TYR A 179 -4.58 -1.38 -24.02
C TYR A 179 -5.97 -0.79 -23.71
N ARG A 180 -6.03 0.36 -23.01
CA ARG A 180 -7.30 1.06 -22.72
C ARG A 180 -8.10 1.34 -23.99
N LYS A 181 -7.45 1.84 -25.05
CA LYS A 181 -8.12 2.17 -26.31
C LYS A 181 -8.71 0.92 -26.97
N ARG A 182 -7.95 -0.19 -27.00
CA ARG A 182 -8.41 -1.47 -27.54
C ARG A 182 -9.60 -2.01 -26.76
N VAL A 183 -9.45 -2.14 -25.44
CA VAL A 183 -10.50 -2.67 -24.56
C VAL A 183 -11.78 -1.83 -24.64
N MET A 184 -11.67 -0.50 -24.67
CA MET A 184 -12.84 0.38 -24.76
C MET A 184 -13.53 0.29 -26.13
N ALA A 185 -12.76 0.12 -27.22
CA ALA A 185 -13.34 -0.11 -28.55
C ALA A 185 -14.14 -1.41 -28.60
N ASP A 186 -13.57 -2.50 -28.05
CA ASP A 186 -14.22 -3.81 -27.97
C ASP A 186 -15.50 -3.73 -27.14
N LEU A 187 -15.43 -3.13 -25.94
CA LEU A 187 -16.58 -2.92 -25.06
C LEU A 187 -17.69 -2.10 -25.73
N HIS A 188 -17.34 -1.00 -26.41
CA HIS A 188 -18.31 -0.18 -27.12
C HIS A 188 -18.99 -0.94 -28.25
N ALA A 189 -18.25 -1.79 -28.98
CA ALA A 189 -18.82 -2.65 -30.01
C ALA A 189 -19.82 -3.67 -29.42
N THR A 190 -19.47 -4.33 -28.32
CA THR A 190 -20.35 -5.29 -27.61
C THR A 190 -21.60 -4.63 -27.06
N VAL A 191 -21.50 -3.44 -26.47
CA VAL A 191 -22.68 -2.73 -25.94
C VAL A 191 -23.61 -2.30 -27.07
N ARG A 192 -23.06 -1.83 -28.21
CA ARG A 192 -23.84 -1.46 -29.40
C ARG A 192 -24.59 -2.66 -29.98
N SER A 193 -23.93 -3.82 -30.13
CA SER A 193 -24.59 -5.02 -30.66
C SER A 193 -25.71 -5.49 -29.74
N THR A 194 -25.48 -5.52 -28.43
CA THR A 194 -26.47 -5.95 -27.43
C THR A 194 -27.70 -5.03 -27.40
N ARG A 195 -27.51 -3.70 -27.52
CA ARG A 195 -28.62 -2.73 -27.61
C ARG A 195 -29.41 -2.88 -28.91
N GLY A 196 -28.73 -3.13 -30.03
CA GLY A 196 -29.37 -3.40 -31.32
C GLY A 196 -30.29 -4.60 -31.27
N VAL A 197 -29.81 -5.73 -30.73
CA VAL A 197 -30.61 -6.96 -30.55
C VAL A 197 -31.84 -6.73 -29.66
N ARG A 198 -31.71 -5.93 -28.58
CA ARG A 198 -32.82 -5.64 -27.68
C ARG A 198 -33.89 -4.71 -28.28
N ALA A 199 -33.53 -3.91 -29.30
CA ALA A 199 -34.46 -3.05 -30.01
C ALA A 199 -35.26 -3.81 -31.09
N THR A 200 -34.71 -4.88 -31.68
CA THR A 200 -35.41 -5.73 -32.66
C THR A 200 -36.33 -6.78 -32.04
N LEU A 201 -36.22 -7.01 -30.73
CA LEU A 201 -37.05 -7.95 -29.95
C LEU A 201 -38.27 -7.28 -29.28
N ARG A 202 -38.61 -6.04 -29.66
CA ARG A 202 -39.82 -5.32 -29.26
C ARG A 202 -40.67 -5.03 -30.49
#